data_AF-A0A934I5U9-F1
#
_entry.id   AF-A0A934I5U9-F1
#
_cell.length_a   1.000
_cell.length_b   1.000
_cell.length_c   1.000
_cell.angle_alpha   90.00
_cell.angle_beta   90.00
_cell.angle_gamma   90.00
#
_symmetry.space_group_name_H-M   'P 1'
#
loop_
_entity.id
_entity.type
_entity.pdbx_description
1 polymer ?
#
loop_
_entity_poly.entity_id
_entity_poly.type
_entity_poly.pdbx_seq_one_letter_code
_entity_poly.pdbx_strand_id
1 'polypeptide(L)'
;MTRLLTWIVLEGALAWFLRHSTGLDTTHALMVWATLAATTTITHHTPRGTTARWPRDTHDKRPGARDDVSALSWTLFGKDDTASASAIRTLRTITTTRLHTHGIDLDDPTHAPQARALLGPDLHDLLHTPHARPPITTLEHHTTTLENLPPPPTPTHRRTRTHR
;
A
#
# COMPACT_ATOMS: atom_id res chain seq x y z
N MET A 1 -7.86 12.01 -32.15
CA MET A 1 -8.49 13.13 -32.87
C MET A 1 -10.01 13.03 -32.88
N THR A 2 -10.62 11.87 -33.20
CA THR A 2 -12.08 11.68 -33.18
C THR A 2 -12.76 12.03 -31.85
N ARG A 3 -12.16 11.68 -30.70
CA ARG A 3 -12.70 11.98 -29.35
C ARG A 3 -12.71 13.48 -28.98
N LEU A 4 -11.82 14.26 -29.58
CA LEU A 4 -11.77 15.72 -29.40
C LEU A 4 -12.88 16.39 -30.23
N LEU A 5 -13.05 15.93 -31.46
CA LEU A 5 -14.10 16.39 -32.37
C LEU A 5 -15.50 16.15 -31.79
N THR A 6 -15.74 14.99 -31.16
CA THR A 6 -17.03 14.71 -30.49
C THR A 6 -17.31 15.65 -29.33
N TRP A 7 -16.27 16.03 -28.57
CA TRP A 7 -16.41 16.95 -27.44
C TRP A 7 -16.73 18.37 -27.88
N ILE A 8 -16.04 18.87 -28.92
CA ILE A 8 -16.28 20.21 -29.48
C ILE A 8 -17.71 20.32 -30.05
N VAL A 9 -18.21 19.26 -30.69
CA VAL A 9 -19.58 19.22 -31.22
C VAL A 9 -20.61 19.22 -30.09
N LEU A 10 -20.36 18.47 -29.01
CA LEU A 10 -21.22 18.43 -27.82
C LEU A 10 -21.27 19.79 -27.10
N GLU A 11 -20.12 20.45 -26.94
CA GLU A 11 -20.04 21.80 -26.35
C GLU A 11 -20.76 22.85 -27.21
N GLY A 12 -20.65 22.76 -28.53
CA GLY A 12 -21.37 23.62 -29.46
C GLY A 12 -22.89 23.42 -29.37
N ALA A 13 -23.35 22.18 -29.28
CA ALA A 13 -24.76 21.86 -29.10
C ALA A 13 -25.29 22.38 -27.74
N LEU A 14 -24.49 22.28 -26.68
CA LEU A 14 -24.82 22.80 -25.36
C LEU A 14 -24.94 24.33 -25.38
N ALA A 15 -23.97 25.04 -25.96
CA ALA A 15 -24.02 26.51 -26.06
C ALA A 15 -25.21 27.00 -26.91
N TRP A 16 -25.53 26.28 -27.99
CA TRP A 16 -26.70 26.55 -28.82
C TRP A 16 -28.01 26.36 -28.04
N PHE A 17 -28.12 25.27 -27.27
CA PHE A 17 -29.28 24.98 -26.42
C PHE A 17 -29.45 26.01 -25.30
N LEU A 18 -28.37 26.43 -24.65
CA LEU A 18 -28.40 27.49 -23.63
C LEU A 18 -28.85 28.83 -24.22
N ARG A 19 -28.34 29.22 -25.40
CA ARG A 19 -28.81 30.43 -26.11
C ARG A 19 -30.31 30.37 -26.37
N HIS A 20 -30.82 29.23 -26.83
CA HIS A 20 -32.23 29.08 -27.18
C HIS A 20 -33.15 29.15 -25.95
N SER A 21 -32.69 28.69 -24.79
CA SER A 21 -33.51 28.58 -23.57
C SER A 21 -33.48 29.82 -22.67
N THR A 22 -32.42 30.62 -22.71
CA THR A 22 -32.21 31.72 -21.75
C THR A 22 -32.28 33.12 -22.35
N GLY A 23 -32.33 33.24 -23.69
CA GLY A 23 -32.31 34.54 -24.36
C GLY A 23 -30.96 35.28 -24.23
N LEU A 24 -29.89 34.57 -23.87
CA LEU A 24 -28.54 35.10 -23.76
C LEU A 24 -28.07 35.71 -25.08
N ASP A 25 -27.43 36.88 -24.98
CA ASP A 25 -26.83 37.56 -26.12
C ASP A 25 -25.78 36.66 -26.81
N THR A 26 -25.70 36.78 -28.14
CA THR A 26 -24.90 35.90 -29.01
C THR A 26 -23.42 35.95 -28.65
N THR A 27 -22.96 37.11 -28.16
CA THR A 27 -21.59 37.35 -27.70
C THR A 27 -21.23 36.46 -26.50
N HIS A 28 -22.14 36.33 -25.52
CA HIS A 28 -21.89 35.54 -24.31
C HIS A 28 -21.87 34.04 -24.60
N ALA A 29 -22.77 33.57 -25.48
CA ALA A 29 -22.80 32.18 -25.92
C ALA A 29 -21.49 31.79 -26.63
N LEU A 30 -20.95 32.67 -27.48
CA LEU A 30 -19.66 32.45 -28.14
C LEU A 30 -18.48 32.44 -27.17
N MET A 31 -18.47 33.33 -26.16
CA MET A 31 -17.41 33.34 -25.14
C MET A 31 -17.39 32.06 -24.30
N VAL A 32 -18.56 31.57 -23.89
CA VAL A 32 -18.68 30.30 -23.15
C VAL A 32 -18.16 29.14 -23.99
N TRP A 33 -18.59 29.05 -25.26
CA TRP A 33 -18.13 28.01 -26.17
C TRP A 33 -16.62 28.05 -26.40
N ALA A 34 -16.06 29.23 -26.66
CA ALA A 34 -14.63 29.39 -26.88
C ALA A 34 -13.79 29.02 -25.63
N THR A 35 -14.29 29.35 -24.43
CA THR A 35 -13.62 29.03 -23.16
C THR A 35 -13.61 27.52 -22.89
N LEU A 36 -14.75 26.85 -23.11
CA LEU A 36 -14.85 25.40 -23.01
C LEU A 36 -13.93 24.71 -24.02
N ALA A 37 -14.00 25.10 -25.29
CA ALA A 37 -13.18 24.53 -26.35
C ALA A 37 -11.67 24.72 -26.06
N ALA A 38 -11.25 25.90 -25.60
CA ALA A 38 -9.87 26.14 -25.20
C ALA A 38 -9.43 25.24 -24.04
N THR A 39 -10.26 25.12 -23.00
CA THR A 39 -9.98 24.28 -21.82
C THR A 39 -9.86 22.80 -22.20
N THR A 40 -10.78 22.30 -23.02
CA THR A 40 -10.80 20.92 -23.52
C THR A 40 -9.60 20.64 -24.41
N THR A 41 -9.20 21.61 -25.25
CA THR A 41 -8.00 21.51 -26.09
C THR A 41 -6.74 21.46 -25.23
N ILE A 42 -6.59 22.35 -24.24
CA ILE A 42 -5.45 22.39 -23.33
C ILE A 42 -5.33 21.09 -22.53
N THR A 43 -6.43 20.59 -21.96
CA THR A 43 -6.42 19.37 -21.15
C THR A 43 -6.11 18.11 -21.97
N HIS A 44 -6.51 18.06 -23.23
CA HIS A 44 -6.20 16.94 -24.11
C HIS A 44 -4.82 17.02 -24.78
N HIS A 45 -4.31 18.23 -25.03
CA HIS A 45 -2.97 18.45 -25.60
C HIS A 45 -1.87 18.51 -24.55
N THR A 46 -2.21 18.70 -23.28
CA THR A 46 -1.27 18.49 -22.18
C THR A 46 -0.86 17.01 -22.22
N PRO A 47 0.40 16.69 -22.56
CA PRO A 47 0.88 15.32 -22.48
C PRO A 47 0.62 14.89 -21.04
N ARG A 48 -0.13 13.79 -20.85
CA ARG A 48 -0.17 13.12 -19.53
C ARG A 48 1.28 12.82 -19.22
N GLY A 49 1.87 13.61 -18.33
CA GLY A 49 3.31 13.70 -18.22
C GLY A 49 3.87 12.30 -18.13
N THR A 50 4.69 11.93 -19.11
CA THR A 50 5.67 10.87 -18.92
C THR A 50 6.31 11.22 -17.59
N THR A 51 6.09 10.39 -16.58
CA THR A 51 6.55 10.64 -15.21
C THR A 51 7.97 11.15 -15.33
N ALA A 52 8.19 12.42 -14.97
CA ALA A 52 9.51 13.03 -15.05
C ALA A 52 10.37 12.23 -14.08
N ARG A 53 11.07 11.23 -14.61
CA ARG A 53 11.96 10.39 -13.83
C ARG A 53 13.16 11.27 -13.55
N TRP A 54 13.17 11.87 -12.36
CA TRP A 54 14.34 12.57 -11.86
C TRP A 54 15.57 11.68 -12.09
N PRO A 55 16.70 12.21 -12.59
CA PRO A 55 17.93 11.45 -12.73
C PRO A 55 18.21 10.78 -11.39
N ARG A 56 18.26 9.44 -11.36
CA ARG A 56 18.59 8.75 -10.13
C ARG A 56 20.04 8.99 -9.88
N ASP A 57 20.30 9.95 -9.01
CA ASP A 57 21.58 10.09 -8.39
C ASP A 57 21.82 8.78 -7.65
N THR A 58 22.79 7.99 -8.12
CA THR A 58 23.28 6.80 -7.41
C THR A 58 24.04 7.28 -6.18
N HIS A 59 23.32 7.88 -5.24
CA HIS A 59 23.78 7.93 -3.87
C HIS A 59 23.78 6.49 -3.39
N ASP A 60 24.94 6.02 -2.95
CA ASP A 60 25.06 4.78 -2.18
C ASP A 60 24.04 4.86 -1.05
N LYS A 61 22.92 4.16 -1.23
CA LYS A 61 21.82 4.15 -0.28
C LYS A 61 22.33 3.45 0.96
N ARG A 62 22.71 4.24 1.96
CA ARG A 62 22.98 3.73 3.29
C ARG A 62 21.70 3.05 3.79
N PRO A 63 21.74 1.77 4.18
CA PRO A 63 20.57 1.08 4.70
C PRO A 63 19.96 1.88 5.86
N GLY A 64 18.66 2.17 5.79
CA GLY A 64 17.93 2.91 6.83
C GLY A 64 17.84 4.42 6.61
N ALA A 65 18.00 4.90 5.37
CA ALA A 65 17.68 6.28 5.05
C ALA A 65 16.18 6.57 5.23
N ARG A 66 15.82 7.83 5.50
CA ARG A 66 14.43 8.29 5.71
C ARG A 66 13.46 7.87 4.59
N ASP A 67 13.98 7.74 3.38
CA ASP A 67 13.23 7.31 2.20
C ASP A 67 12.85 5.83 2.25
N ASP A 68 13.68 4.97 2.86
CA ASP A 68 13.39 3.54 2.99
C ASP A 68 12.28 3.33 4.04
N VAL A 69 12.26 4.14 5.11
CA VAL A 69 11.19 4.12 6.13
C VAL A 69 9.87 4.61 5.52
N SER A 70 9.92 5.66 4.70
CA SER A 70 8.73 6.21 4.03
C SER A 70 8.22 5.30 2.92
N ALA A 71 9.12 4.62 2.21
CA ALA A 71 8.76 3.58 1.25
C ALA A 71 8.14 2.38 1.97
N LEU A 72 8.72 1.96 3.11
CA LEU A 72 8.20 0.86 3.91
C LEU A 72 6.81 1.18 4.46
N SER A 73 6.59 2.39 4.99
CA SER A 73 5.27 2.80 5.45
C SER A 73 4.25 2.72 4.32
N TRP A 74 4.58 3.23 3.13
CA TRP A 74 3.69 3.15 1.97
C TRP A 74 3.41 1.72 1.49
N THR A 75 4.33 0.77 1.69
CA THR A 75 4.06 -0.65 1.39
C THR A 75 3.24 -1.35 2.47
N LEU A 76 3.15 -0.79 3.68
CA LEU A 76 2.38 -1.35 4.80
C LEU A 76 0.89 -1.03 4.66
N PHE A 77 0.55 0.17 4.19
CA PHE A 77 -0.83 0.60 3.99
C PHE A 77 -1.45 -0.06 2.75
N GLY A 78 -2.55 -0.78 2.97
CA GLY A 78 -3.46 -1.25 1.94
C GLY A 78 -4.52 -0.21 1.59
N LYS A 79 -5.48 -0.61 0.77
CA LYS A 79 -6.64 0.21 0.44
C LYS A 79 -7.57 0.28 1.68
N ASP A 80 -8.16 1.44 1.93
CA ASP A 80 -9.20 1.62 2.95
C ASP A 80 -8.72 1.37 4.41
N ASP A 81 -7.53 1.86 4.78
CA ASP A 81 -6.93 1.75 6.13
C ASP A 81 -6.65 0.31 6.62
N THR A 82 -6.59 -0.63 5.67
CA THR A 82 -6.26 -2.03 5.94
C THR A 82 -4.79 -2.33 5.76
N ALA A 83 -4.31 -3.39 6.39
CA ALA A 83 -2.99 -3.95 6.16
C ALA A 83 -2.82 -4.43 4.71
N SER A 84 -1.69 -4.12 4.08
CA SER A 84 -1.36 -4.68 2.76
C SER A 84 -1.04 -6.19 2.86
N ALA A 85 -1.23 -6.91 1.75
CA ALA A 85 -0.83 -8.33 1.68
C ALA A 85 0.68 -8.52 1.89
N SER A 86 1.50 -7.51 1.58
CA SER A 86 2.94 -7.53 1.83
C SER A 86 3.24 -7.46 3.33
N ALA A 87 2.52 -6.61 4.08
CA ALA A 87 2.68 -6.49 5.52
C ALA A 87 2.40 -7.82 6.25
N ILE A 88 1.35 -8.53 5.84
CA ILE A 88 0.98 -9.82 6.43
C ILE A 88 2.02 -10.90 6.09
N ARG A 89 2.57 -10.90 4.87
CA ARG A 89 3.66 -11.82 4.50
C ARG A 89 4.89 -11.57 5.36
N THR A 90 5.29 -10.31 5.52
CA THR A 90 6.42 -9.93 6.38
C THR A 90 6.17 -10.35 7.83
N LEU A 91 4.96 -10.11 8.36
CA LEU A 91 4.58 -10.55 9.71
C LEU A 91 4.71 -12.07 9.85
N ARG A 92 4.23 -12.85 8.87
CA ARG A 92 4.37 -14.32 8.86
C ARG A 92 5.84 -14.71 8.88
N THR A 93 6.68 -14.14 8.02
CA THR A 93 8.12 -14.44 7.98
C THR A 93 8.82 -14.15 9.31
N ILE A 94 8.53 -12.99 9.93
CA ILE A 94 9.10 -12.63 11.24
C ILE A 94 8.63 -13.60 12.32
N THR A 95 7.33 -13.94 12.30
CA THR A 95 6.73 -14.86 13.29
C THR A 95 7.33 -16.26 13.16
N THR A 96 7.44 -16.80 11.95
CA THR A 96 8.09 -18.09 11.68
C THR A 96 9.54 -18.08 12.14
N THR A 97 10.29 -17.02 11.86
CA THR A 97 11.70 -16.91 12.29
C THR A 97 11.82 -16.90 13.80
N ARG A 98 10.93 -16.17 14.49
CA ARG A 98 10.94 -16.07 15.95
C ARG A 98 10.52 -17.40 16.58
N LEU A 99 9.43 -18.02 16.12
CA LEU A 99 8.99 -19.34 16.58
C LEU A 99 10.03 -20.43 16.35
N HIS A 100 10.74 -20.39 15.22
CA HIS A 100 11.84 -21.32 14.96
C HIS A 100 12.95 -21.20 16.02
N THR A 101 13.17 -20.01 16.57
CA THR A 101 14.11 -19.81 17.70
C THR A 101 13.61 -20.46 18.99
N HIS A 102 12.30 -20.64 19.13
CA HIS A 102 11.66 -21.41 20.21
C HIS A 102 11.54 -22.91 19.89
N GLY A 103 12.05 -23.37 18.74
CA GLY A 103 11.92 -24.76 18.28
C GLY A 103 10.52 -25.12 17.75
N ILE A 104 9.70 -24.13 17.45
CA ILE A 104 8.31 -24.30 16.99
C ILE A 104 8.24 -23.97 15.50
N ASP A 105 7.74 -24.92 14.72
CA ASP A 105 7.44 -24.71 13.30
C ASP A 105 5.96 -24.36 13.13
N LEU A 106 5.68 -23.25 12.42
CA LEU A 106 4.33 -22.77 12.18
C LEU A 106 3.60 -23.59 11.10
N ASP A 107 4.34 -24.23 10.19
CA ASP A 107 3.76 -25.04 9.12
C ASP A 107 3.55 -26.51 9.56
N ASP A 108 4.02 -26.91 10.74
CA ASP A 108 3.81 -28.24 11.33
C ASP A 108 2.53 -28.27 12.20
N PRO A 109 1.50 -29.08 11.85
CA PRO A 109 0.26 -29.15 12.61
C PRO A 109 0.45 -29.71 14.04
N THR A 110 1.55 -30.42 14.33
CA THR A 110 1.84 -30.95 15.67
C THR A 110 2.26 -29.85 16.65
N HIS A 111 2.81 -28.74 16.14
CA HIS A 111 3.24 -27.59 16.92
C HIS A 111 2.14 -26.51 17.07
N ALA A 112 1.02 -26.64 16.35
CA ALA A 112 -0.12 -25.70 16.40
C ALA A 112 -0.60 -25.34 17.83
N PRO A 113 -0.78 -26.29 18.78
CA PRO A 113 -1.21 -25.93 20.14
C PRO A 113 -0.15 -25.13 20.91
N GLN A 114 1.14 -25.40 20.71
CA GLN A 114 2.24 -24.68 21.33
C GLN A 114 2.41 -23.28 20.72
N ALA A 115 2.28 -23.17 19.41
CA ALA A 115 2.27 -21.90 18.68
C ALA A 115 1.09 -21.02 19.13
N ARG A 116 -0.12 -21.57 19.26
CA ARG A 116 -1.31 -20.84 19.72
C ARG A 116 -1.18 -20.35 21.16
N ALA A 117 -0.54 -21.14 22.03
CA ALA A 117 -0.30 -20.75 23.43
C ALA A 117 0.70 -19.58 23.54
N LEU A 118 1.69 -19.49 22.66
CA LEU A 118 2.69 -18.42 22.66
C LEU A 118 2.23 -17.16 21.93
N LEU A 119 1.62 -17.31 20.75
CA LEU A 119 1.19 -16.18 19.91
C LEU A 119 -0.14 -15.57 20.37
N GLY A 120 -0.96 -16.34 21.09
CA GLY A 120 -2.36 -16.02 21.34
C GLY A 120 -3.28 -16.44 20.17
N PRO A 121 -4.59 -16.56 20.44
CA PRO A 121 -5.57 -17.04 19.46
C PRO A 121 -5.71 -16.09 18.26
N ASP A 122 -5.73 -14.78 18.49
CA ASP A 122 -6.02 -13.78 17.46
C ASP A 122 -4.92 -13.69 16.40
N LEU A 123 -3.66 -13.74 16.83
CA LEU A 123 -2.51 -13.75 15.93
C LEU A 123 -2.39 -15.08 15.17
N HIS A 124 -2.64 -16.20 15.85
CA HIS A 124 -2.65 -17.51 15.21
C HIS A 124 -3.72 -17.59 14.09
N ASP A 125 -4.93 -17.11 14.37
CA ASP A 125 -6.05 -17.15 13.42
C ASP A 125 -5.83 -16.17 12.25
N LEU A 126 -5.21 -15.01 12.50
CA LEU A 126 -4.80 -14.09 11.44
C LEU A 126 -3.79 -14.71 10.47
N LEU A 127 -2.81 -15.46 10.96
CA LEU A 127 -1.76 -16.08 10.14
C LEU A 127 -2.26 -17.26 9.30
N HIS A 128 -3.33 -17.92 9.76
CA HIS A 128 -3.97 -19.04 9.06
C HIS A 128 -5.12 -18.62 8.14
N THR A 129 -5.62 -17.39 8.26
CA THR A 129 -6.70 -16.87 7.41
C THR A 129 -6.12 -16.36 6.08
N PRO A 130 -6.36 -17.04 4.95
CA PRO A 130 -5.90 -16.57 3.65
C PRO A 130 -6.58 -15.25 3.28
N HIS A 131 -5.81 -14.31 2.73
CA HIS A 131 -6.29 -12.99 2.30
C HIS A 131 -6.93 -12.13 3.40
N ALA A 132 -6.64 -12.40 4.68
CA ALA A 132 -7.03 -11.51 5.76
C ALA A 132 -6.54 -10.08 5.46
N ARG A 133 -7.36 -9.09 5.79
CA ARG A 133 -7.02 -7.66 5.67
C ARG A 133 -7.43 -6.96 6.96
N PRO A 134 -6.72 -7.20 8.07
CA PRO A 134 -7.02 -6.54 9.33
C PRO A 134 -6.76 -5.03 9.20
N PRO A 135 -7.40 -4.20 10.04
CA PRO A 135 -7.06 -2.79 10.14
C PRO A 135 -5.62 -2.64 10.64
N ILE A 136 -4.97 -1.52 10.30
CA ILE A 136 -3.55 -1.35 10.61
C ILE A 136 -3.25 -1.30 12.11
N THR A 137 -4.20 -0.83 12.92
CA THR A 137 -4.11 -0.81 14.39
C THR A 137 -3.99 -2.22 14.99
N THR A 138 -4.62 -3.23 14.36
CA THR A 138 -4.48 -4.64 14.77
C THR A 138 -3.08 -5.17 14.47
N LEU A 139 -2.44 -4.71 13.39
CA LEU A 139 -1.06 -5.06 13.07
C LEU A 139 -0.07 -4.53 14.11
N GLU A 140 -0.27 -3.30 14.57
CA GLU A 140 0.55 -2.67 15.62
C GLU A 140 0.46 -3.46 16.94
N HIS A 141 -0.76 -3.83 17.35
CA HIS A 141 -0.96 -4.68 18.52
C HIS A 141 -0.24 -6.02 18.37
N HIS A 142 -0.40 -6.71 17.24
CA HIS A 142 0.23 -8.02 17.03
C HIS A 142 1.76 -7.94 16.98
N THR A 143 2.30 -6.87 16.41
CA THR A 143 3.76 -6.62 16.42
C THR A 143 4.25 -6.41 17.85
N THR A 144 3.52 -5.64 18.65
CA THR A 144 3.82 -5.44 20.08
C THR A 144 3.75 -6.76 20.87
N THR A 145 2.75 -7.60 20.61
CA THR A 145 2.65 -8.94 21.23
C THR A 145 3.84 -9.82 20.86
N LEU A 146 4.23 -9.83 19.58
CA LEU A 146 5.42 -10.54 19.12
C LEU A 146 6.68 -10.01 19.81
N GLU A 147 6.87 -8.69 19.90
CA GLU A 147 8.02 -8.07 20.56
C GLU A 147 8.16 -8.49 22.02
N ASN A 148 7.03 -8.61 22.73
CA ASN A 148 6.95 -9.01 24.14
C ASN A 148 6.98 -10.53 24.39
N LEU A 149 7.18 -11.36 23.36
CA LEU A 149 7.32 -12.81 23.57
C LEU A 149 8.49 -13.11 24.53
N PRO A 150 8.33 -14.08 25.45
CA PRO A 150 9.40 -14.46 26.36
C PRO A 150 10.67 -14.81 25.59
N PRO A 151 11.86 -14.55 26.14
CA PRO A 151 13.10 -14.97 25.49
C PRO A 151 13.11 -16.51 25.31
N PRO A 152 13.70 -17.02 24.21
CA PRO A 152 13.80 -18.44 23.98
C PRO A 152 14.52 -19.12 25.15
N PRO A 153 14.18 -20.38 25.49
CA PRO A 153 14.88 -21.11 26.52
C PRO A 153 16.37 -21.13 26.15
N THR A 154 17.20 -20.57 27.04
CA THR A 154 18.63 -20.44 26.81
C THR A 154 19.20 -21.80 26.39
N PRO A 155 19.79 -21.94 25.19
CA PRO A 155 20.44 -23.18 24.82
C PRO A 155 21.51 -23.44 25.87
N THR A 156 21.36 -24.54 26.62
CA THR A 156 22.36 -24.98 27.58
C THR A 156 23.56 -25.44 26.76
N HIS A 157 24.41 -24.49 26.37
CA HIS A 157 25.65 -24.81 25.71
C HIS A 157 26.56 -25.42 26.78
N ARG A 158 26.40 -26.72 27.01
CA ARG A 158 27.29 -27.53 27.82
C ARG A 158 28.64 -27.49 27.12
N ARG A 159 29.45 -26.49 27.46
CA ARG A 159 30.87 -26.44 27.12
C ARG A 159 31.50 -27.67 27.75
N THR A 160 31.61 -28.75 26.98
CA THR A 160 32.57 -29.82 27.23
C THR A 160 33.94 -29.18 27.10
N ARG A 161 34.45 -28.69 28.23
CA ARG A 161 35.84 -28.26 28.37
C ARG A 161 36.70 -29.52 28.26
N THR A 162 37.14 -29.82 27.04
CA THR A 162 38.19 -30.80 26.78
C THR A 162 39.46 -30.28 27.42
N HIS A 163 39.81 -30.84 28.58
CA HIS A 163 41.09 -30.62 29.25
C HIS A 163 42.17 -31.36 28.44
N ARG A 164 43.21 -30.65 28.01
CA ARG A 164 44.46 -31.25 27.53
C ARG A 164 45.60 -30.62 28.29
#